data_AF-A0A519N9C7-F1
#
_entry.id   AF-A0A519N9C7-F1
#
_cell.length_a   1.000
_cell.length_b   1.000
_cell.length_c   1.000
_cell.angle_alpha   90.00
_cell.angle_beta   90.00
_cell.angle_gamma   90.00
#
_symmetry.space_group_name_H-M   'P 1'
#
loop_
_entity.id
_entity.type
_entity.pdbx_description
1 polymer ?
#
loop_
_entity_poly.entity_id
_entity_poly.type
_entity_poly.pdbx_seq_one_letter_code
_entity_poly.pdbx_strand_id
1 'polypeptide(L)'
;MEPKFFFLLPIFAGFSACNTPKPITETEAIDELKSERLINPAKTDAIVLGDINKDKIIDTAFVYTPPTRNDPDEDGKPGYTFGCVDDDCFNKVTFSCGLPAIRIENSVWGKVENAGDLDKDGISEILFERGWFIGSSAGLELYQFKRGEWHLASKIVFRPNDDESLKDRLVKKRGKFYLKGYKAFNGDEVEDLQEVFLVK
;
A
#
# COMPACT_ATOMS: atom_id res chain seq x y z
N MET A 1 38.85 -63.17 -40.46
CA MET A 1 40.25 -62.77 -40.31
C MET A 1 40.24 -61.25 -40.30
N GLU A 2 40.44 -60.67 -39.10
CA GLU A 2 40.66 -59.24 -38.74
C GLU A 2 39.70 -58.11 -39.21
N PRO A 3 39.67 -56.93 -38.54
CA PRO A 3 40.15 -56.59 -37.19
C PRO A 3 39.06 -55.98 -36.29
N LYS A 4 39.33 -56.02 -34.97
CA LYS A 4 38.59 -55.31 -33.92
C LYS A 4 39.10 -53.87 -33.85
N PHE A 5 38.22 -52.89 -34.07
CA PHE A 5 38.54 -51.47 -33.83
C PHE A 5 38.25 -51.10 -32.37
N PHE A 6 39.30 -50.80 -31.62
CA PHE A 6 39.21 -50.12 -30.33
C PHE A 6 38.96 -48.63 -30.57
N PHE A 7 37.79 -48.14 -30.17
CA PHE A 7 37.53 -46.70 -30.07
C PHE A 7 37.90 -46.23 -28.65
N LEU A 8 38.97 -45.43 -28.57
CA LEU A 8 39.30 -44.65 -27.37
C LEU A 8 38.38 -43.42 -27.34
N LEU A 9 37.51 -43.35 -26.33
CA LEU A 9 36.75 -42.14 -25.98
C LEU A 9 37.69 -41.16 -25.24
N PRO A 10 37.78 -39.88 -25.67
CA PRO A 10 38.40 -38.87 -24.84
C PRO A 10 37.45 -38.51 -23.68
N ILE A 11 37.91 -38.73 -22.45
CA ILE A 11 37.28 -38.21 -21.23
C ILE A 11 37.55 -36.70 -21.22
N PHE A 12 36.54 -35.89 -21.57
CA PHE A 12 36.56 -34.46 -21.31
C PHE A 12 36.36 -34.24 -19.80
N ALA A 13 37.44 -33.92 -19.09
CA ALA A 13 37.36 -33.36 -17.75
C ALA A 13 36.78 -31.92 -17.86
N GLY A 14 35.47 -31.80 -17.66
CA GLY A 14 34.83 -30.49 -17.49
C GLY A 14 35.30 -29.88 -16.17
N PHE A 15 36.21 -28.91 -16.25
CA PHE A 15 36.44 -27.99 -15.14
C PHE A 15 35.17 -27.17 -14.93
N SER A 16 34.42 -27.50 -13.89
CA SER A 16 33.37 -26.63 -13.36
C SER A 16 34.04 -25.38 -12.83
N ALA A 17 34.03 -24.30 -13.61
CA ALA A 17 34.38 -22.98 -13.15
C ALA A 17 33.37 -22.59 -12.06
N CYS A 18 33.78 -22.75 -10.80
CA CYS A 18 33.08 -22.16 -9.68
C CYS A 18 33.20 -20.64 -9.85
N ASN A 19 32.13 -19.98 -10.29
CA ASN A 19 32.06 -18.52 -10.29
C ASN A 19 32.14 -18.06 -8.84
N THR A 20 33.34 -17.72 -8.37
CA THR A 20 33.52 -17.01 -7.12
C THR A 20 32.88 -15.63 -7.25
N PRO A 21 31.97 -15.23 -6.32
CA PRO A 21 31.47 -13.86 -6.26
C PRO A 21 32.66 -12.90 -6.22
N LYS A 22 32.62 -11.90 -7.10
CA LYS A 22 33.66 -10.87 -7.18
C LYS A 22 33.75 -10.17 -5.81
N PRO A 23 34.94 -10.00 -5.21
CA PRO A 23 35.07 -9.30 -3.95
C PRO A 23 34.64 -7.84 -4.15
N ILE A 24 33.62 -7.44 -3.40
CA ILE A 24 33.08 -6.08 -3.38
C ILE A 24 34.17 -5.15 -2.82
N THR A 25 34.41 -4.02 -3.45
CA THR A 25 35.40 -3.07 -2.94
C THR A 25 34.86 -2.32 -1.71
N GLU A 26 35.76 -1.88 -0.82
CA GLU A 26 35.39 -1.16 0.40
C GLU A 26 34.57 0.12 0.10
N THR A 27 34.82 0.75 -1.06
CA THR A 27 34.06 1.91 -1.54
C THR A 27 32.63 1.54 -1.99
N GLU A 28 32.46 0.45 -2.74
CA GLU A 28 31.14 -0.06 -3.13
C GLU A 28 30.31 -0.47 -1.90
N ALA A 29 30.95 -1.10 -0.90
CA ALA A 29 30.28 -1.48 0.35
C ALA A 29 29.84 -0.25 1.19
N ILE A 30 30.63 0.83 1.20
CA ILE A 30 30.28 2.08 1.90
C ILE A 30 29.14 2.82 1.19
N ASP A 31 29.12 2.83 -0.14
CA ASP A 31 28.05 3.47 -0.91
C ASP A 31 26.73 2.68 -0.82
N GLU A 32 26.79 1.34 -0.79
CA GLU A 32 25.63 0.48 -0.57
C GLU A 32 25.04 0.70 0.85
N LEU A 33 25.90 0.78 1.87
CA LEU A 33 25.49 1.10 3.25
C LEU A 33 24.92 2.51 3.41
N LYS A 34 25.41 3.50 2.65
CA LYS A 34 24.82 4.86 2.63
C LYS A 34 23.46 4.87 1.93
N SER A 35 23.32 4.12 0.83
CA SER A 35 22.06 3.96 0.11
C SER A 35 20.98 3.31 0.98
N GLU A 36 21.31 2.26 1.75
CA GLU A 36 20.37 1.62 2.68
C GLU A 36 19.89 2.56 3.79
N ARG A 37 20.75 3.47 4.28
CA ARG A 37 20.38 4.46 5.31
C ARG A 37 19.38 5.52 4.84
N LEU A 38 19.17 5.64 3.53
CA LEU A 38 18.18 6.56 2.95
C LEU A 38 16.81 5.88 2.75
N ILE A 39 16.68 4.59 3.05
CA ILE A 39 15.42 3.86 2.89
C ILE A 39 14.67 3.84 4.22
N ASN A 40 13.45 4.37 4.23
CA ASN A 40 12.49 4.05 5.28
C ASN A 40 11.91 2.67 4.94
N PRO A 41 12.04 1.68 5.83
CA PRO A 41 11.60 0.32 5.54
C PRO A 41 10.08 0.25 5.44
N ALA A 42 9.60 -0.79 4.74
CA ALA A 42 8.19 -1.12 4.74
C ALA A 42 7.69 -1.36 6.17
N LYS A 43 6.44 -0.99 6.42
CA LYS A 43 5.81 -1.12 7.74
C LYS A 43 4.42 -1.71 7.58
N THR A 44 4.01 -2.54 8.53
CA THR A 44 2.63 -3.02 8.62
C THR A 44 2.02 -2.58 9.94
N ASP A 45 0.93 -1.85 9.87
CA ASP A 45 0.14 -1.43 11.04
C ASP A 45 -1.07 -2.35 11.22
N ALA A 46 -1.36 -2.75 12.46
CA ALA A 46 -2.54 -3.52 12.81
C ALA A 46 -3.61 -2.60 13.40
N ILE A 47 -4.79 -2.56 12.78
CA ILE A 47 -5.89 -1.67 13.11
C ILE A 47 -7.15 -2.49 13.39
N VAL A 48 -7.69 -2.39 14.61
CA VAL A 48 -8.92 -3.09 15.01
C VAL A 48 -10.11 -2.46 14.30
N LEU A 49 -10.89 -3.28 13.59
CA LEU A 49 -12.06 -2.85 12.82
C LEU A 49 -13.40 -3.18 13.50
N GLY A 50 -13.40 -4.00 14.55
CA GLY A 50 -14.62 -4.59 15.11
C GLY A 50 -15.09 -5.77 14.26
N ASP A 51 -16.33 -6.22 14.45
CA ASP A 51 -16.92 -7.32 13.68
C ASP A 51 -17.42 -6.80 12.31
N ILE A 52 -16.62 -6.94 11.25
CA ILE A 52 -16.95 -6.39 9.93
C ILE A 52 -17.73 -7.35 9.05
N ASN A 53 -17.79 -8.65 9.39
CA ASN A 53 -18.46 -9.69 8.61
C ASN A 53 -19.65 -10.36 9.36
N LYS A 54 -19.99 -9.87 10.55
CA LYS A 54 -21.09 -10.31 11.43
C LYS A 54 -20.96 -11.75 11.95
N ASP A 55 -19.75 -12.28 12.03
CA ASP A 55 -19.49 -13.61 12.60
C ASP A 55 -19.28 -13.61 14.13
N LYS A 56 -19.37 -12.42 14.77
CA LYS A 56 -19.16 -12.16 16.20
C LYS A 56 -17.70 -12.27 16.66
N ILE A 57 -16.75 -12.29 15.73
CA ILE A 57 -15.31 -12.22 15.99
C ILE A 57 -14.85 -10.80 15.70
N ILE A 58 -13.93 -10.28 16.52
CA ILE A 58 -13.35 -8.95 16.29
C ILE A 58 -12.31 -9.06 15.19
N ASP A 59 -12.48 -8.26 14.13
CA ASP A 59 -11.58 -8.21 13.00
C ASP A 59 -10.52 -7.13 13.14
N THR A 60 -9.38 -7.41 12.50
CA THR A 60 -8.23 -6.52 12.39
C THR A 60 -7.83 -6.39 10.93
N ALA A 61 -7.58 -5.16 10.49
CA ALA A 61 -6.90 -4.91 9.24
C ALA A 61 -5.39 -4.75 9.47
N PHE A 62 -4.61 -5.27 8.54
CA PHE A 62 -3.18 -5.06 8.45
C PHE A 62 -2.90 -4.16 7.25
N VAL A 63 -2.43 -2.95 7.51
CA VAL A 63 -2.12 -1.94 6.49
C VAL A 63 -0.62 -1.96 6.22
N TYR A 64 -0.24 -2.55 5.10
CA TYR A 64 1.12 -2.49 4.57
C TYR A 64 1.36 -1.12 3.95
N THR A 65 2.49 -0.50 4.34
CA THR A 65 3.04 0.73 3.82
C THR A 65 4.36 0.41 3.10
N PRO A 66 4.55 0.88 1.86
CA PRO A 66 5.69 0.50 1.05
C PRO A 66 6.96 1.17 1.60
N PRO A 67 8.15 0.60 1.31
CA PRO A 67 9.41 1.27 1.63
C PRO A 67 9.57 2.53 0.78
N THR A 68 10.09 3.60 1.38
CA THR A 68 10.23 4.91 0.73
C THR A 68 11.66 5.38 0.75
N ARG A 69 12.07 6.17 -0.24
CA ARG A 69 13.43 6.72 -0.34
C ARG A 69 13.46 8.17 0.13
N ASN A 70 14.43 8.50 0.96
CA ASN A 70 14.74 9.88 1.33
C ASN A 70 15.82 10.42 0.39
N ASP A 71 15.66 11.67 -0.05
CA ASP A 71 16.76 12.37 -0.71
C ASP A 71 17.76 12.82 0.35
N PRO A 72 19.08 12.60 0.15
CA PRO A 72 20.07 13.10 1.09
C PRO A 72 20.14 14.63 1.05
N ASP A 73 20.26 15.26 2.21
CA ASP A 73 20.61 16.68 2.31
C ASP A 73 22.08 16.94 1.94
N GLU A 74 22.51 18.21 1.97
CA GLU A 74 23.89 18.61 1.65
C GLU A 74 24.95 17.95 2.56
N ASP A 75 24.56 17.50 3.76
CA ASP A 75 25.41 16.79 4.72
C ASP A 75 25.36 15.25 4.54
N GLY A 76 24.57 14.74 3.59
CA GLY A 76 24.36 13.31 3.37
C GLY A 76 23.44 12.64 4.41
N LYS A 77 22.61 13.40 5.13
CA LYS A 77 21.59 12.90 6.06
C LYS A 77 20.26 12.73 5.33
N PRO A 78 19.34 11.87 5.81
CA PRO A 78 18.02 11.73 5.21
C PRO A 78 17.25 13.06 5.25
N GLY A 79 16.99 13.63 4.08
CA GLY A 79 16.13 14.79 3.87
C GLY A 79 14.68 14.38 3.63
N TYR A 80 13.96 15.13 2.80
CA TYR A 80 12.56 14.83 2.46
C TYR A 80 12.43 13.50 1.72
N THR A 81 11.34 12.78 1.99
CA THR A 81 11.02 11.53 1.31
C THR A 81 10.51 11.81 -0.11
N PHE A 82 11.17 11.24 -1.10
CA PHE A 82 10.81 11.32 -2.51
C PHE A 82 10.73 9.92 -3.10
N GLY A 83 9.49 9.44 -3.26
CA GLY A 83 9.19 8.21 -3.97
C GLY A 83 9.32 6.93 -3.14
N CYS A 84 8.89 5.84 -3.76
CA CYS A 84 9.01 4.50 -3.22
C CYS A 84 10.24 3.81 -3.78
N VAL A 85 10.75 2.82 -3.05
CA VAL A 85 11.76 1.94 -3.61
C VAL A 85 11.17 1.23 -4.83
N ASP A 86 11.94 1.18 -5.92
CA ASP A 86 11.55 0.57 -7.21
C ASP A 86 10.28 1.15 -7.86
N ASP A 87 9.93 2.41 -7.53
CA ASP A 87 8.71 3.09 -7.99
C ASP A 87 7.39 2.39 -7.62
N ASP A 88 7.41 1.41 -6.71
CA ASP A 88 6.22 0.63 -6.31
C ASP A 88 5.50 1.28 -5.12
N CYS A 89 4.78 2.36 -5.39
CA CYS A 89 4.01 3.10 -4.40
C CYS A 89 2.58 2.56 -4.24
N PHE A 90 2.40 1.67 -3.28
CA PHE A 90 1.07 1.19 -2.91
C PHE A 90 0.93 0.89 -1.42
N ASN A 91 -0.28 1.09 -0.91
CA ASN A 91 -0.71 0.44 0.32
C ASN A 91 -1.47 -0.86 0.01
N LYS A 92 -1.35 -1.84 0.90
CA LYS A 92 -2.16 -3.06 0.85
C LYS A 92 -2.84 -3.29 2.19
N VAL A 93 -4.15 -3.43 2.16
CA VAL A 93 -4.97 -3.75 3.35
C VAL A 93 -5.38 -5.21 3.27
N THR A 94 -5.03 -5.99 4.29
CA THR A 94 -5.47 -7.39 4.46
C THR A 94 -6.28 -7.55 5.75
N PHE A 95 -7.15 -8.55 5.82
CA PHE A 95 -8.12 -8.70 6.91
C PHE A 95 -7.97 -10.05 7.63
N SER A 96 -8.11 -10.05 8.96
CA SER A 96 -8.05 -11.27 9.78
C SER A 96 -9.17 -12.28 9.48
N CYS A 97 -10.34 -11.82 9.03
CA CYS A 97 -11.48 -12.67 8.65
C CYS A 97 -11.37 -13.31 7.25
N GLY A 98 -10.23 -13.16 6.57
CA GLY A 98 -10.01 -13.79 5.27
C GLY A 98 -10.73 -13.11 4.09
N LEU A 99 -11.28 -11.91 4.28
CA LEU A 99 -11.73 -11.08 3.15
C LEU A 99 -10.56 -10.75 2.21
N PRO A 100 -10.81 -10.63 0.89
CA PRO A 100 -9.80 -10.26 -0.09
C PRO A 100 -9.08 -8.97 0.27
N ALA A 101 -7.83 -8.83 -0.16
CA ALA A 101 -7.05 -7.63 0.09
C ALA A 101 -7.52 -6.44 -0.77
N ILE A 102 -7.36 -5.22 -0.25
CA ILE A 102 -7.48 -3.99 -1.03
C ILE A 102 -6.05 -3.54 -1.38
N ARG A 103 -5.77 -3.26 -2.65
CA ARG A 103 -4.53 -2.62 -3.09
C ARG A 103 -4.84 -1.19 -3.53
N ILE A 104 -4.14 -0.22 -2.95
CA ILE A 104 -4.32 1.21 -3.20
C ILE A 104 -3.04 1.75 -3.83
N GLU A 105 -3.07 2.00 -5.14
CA GLU A 105 -1.94 2.55 -5.89
C GLU A 105 -1.73 4.04 -5.61
N ASN A 106 -0.51 4.51 -5.81
CA ASN A 106 -0.08 5.90 -5.57
C ASN A 106 -0.38 6.33 -4.14
N SER A 107 0.06 5.52 -3.19
CA SER A 107 -0.12 5.75 -1.75
C SER A 107 1.11 5.29 -0.99
N VAL A 108 1.56 6.13 -0.06
CA VAL A 108 2.82 5.93 0.72
C VAL A 108 2.59 5.93 2.22
N TRP A 109 1.35 6.14 2.64
CA TRP A 109 0.86 5.92 3.98
C TRP A 109 -0.66 5.84 3.94
N GLY A 110 -1.23 5.23 4.96
CA GLY A 110 -2.67 5.26 5.09
C GLY A 110 -3.18 4.73 6.42
N LYS A 111 -4.43 5.08 6.68
CA LYS A 111 -5.22 4.65 7.83
C LYS A 111 -6.49 4.01 7.31
N VAL A 112 -6.95 2.97 7.98
CA VAL A 112 -8.19 2.28 7.65
C VAL A 112 -9.19 2.42 8.79
N GLU A 113 -10.47 2.54 8.47
CA GLU A 113 -11.54 2.55 9.46
C GLU A 113 -12.78 1.82 8.92
N ASN A 114 -13.45 1.07 9.80
CA ASN A 114 -14.72 0.42 9.47
C ASN A 114 -15.82 1.48 9.29
N ALA A 115 -16.47 1.60 8.12
CA ALA A 115 -17.53 2.58 7.87
C ALA A 115 -18.92 2.17 8.39
N GLY A 116 -19.07 0.92 8.84
CA GLY A 116 -20.33 0.24 9.09
C GLY A 116 -20.92 -0.38 7.82
N ASP A 117 -21.96 -1.20 7.99
CA ASP A 117 -22.71 -1.86 6.90
C ASP A 117 -23.80 -0.91 6.36
N LEU A 118 -23.43 -0.17 5.32
CA LEU A 118 -24.21 0.91 4.72
C LEU A 118 -25.30 0.39 3.77
N ASP A 119 -25.03 -0.68 3.03
CA ASP A 119 -25.97 -1.32 2.11
C ASP A 119 -26.80 -2.47 2.72
N LYS A 120 -26.47 -2.89 3.94
CA LYS A 120 -27.11 -3.95 4.73
C LYS A 120 -26.85 -5.37 4.20
N ASP A 121 -25.75 -5.61 3.52
CA ASP A 121 -25.43 -6.92 2.94
C ASP A 121 -24.70 -7.87 3.90
N GLY A 122 -24.34 -7.40 5.09
CA GLY A 122 -23.65 -8.20 6.09
C GLY A 122 -22.16 -7.92 6.22
N ILE A 123 -21.56 -7.22 5.25
CA ILE A 123 -20.17 -6.81 5.31
C ILE A 123 -20.10 -5.29 5.47
N SER A 124 -19.24 -4.82 6.38
CA SER A 124 -19.06 -3.37 6.55
C SER A 124 -18.23 -2.78 5.41
N GLU A 125 -18.61 -1.60 4.93
CA GLU A 125 -17.77 -0.80 4.07
C GLU A 125 -16.51 -0.33 4.81
N ILE A 126 -15.45 -0.03 4.06
CA ILE A 126 -14.14 0.32 4.60
C ILE A 126 -13.73 1.71 4.10
N LEU A 127 -13.38 2.60 5.02
CA LEU A 127 -12.73 3.87 4.72
C LEU A 127 -11.21 3.68 4.70
N PHE A 128 -10.55 4.25 3.70
CA PHE A 128 -9.10 4.31 3.60
C PHE A 128 -8.66 5.76 3.39
N GLU A 129 -7.84 6.26 4.30
CA GLU A 129 -7.09 7.49 4.10
C GLU A 129 -5.85 7.16 3.28
N ARG A 130 -5.80 7.71 2.06
CA ARG A 130 -4.66 7.67 1.16
C ARG A 130 -3.85 8.93 1.34
N GLY A 131 -2.58 8.81 1.72
CA GLY A 131 -1.73 9.98 1.80
C GLY A 131 -0.43 9.88 1.00
N TRP A 132 0.17 11.06 0.83
CA TRP A 132 1.29 11.31 -0.08
C TRP A 132 2.33 12.24 0.54
N PHE A 133 3.60 12.09 0.13
CA PHE A 133 4.78 12.77 0.66
C PHE A 133 4.64 14.29 0.90
N ILE A 134 3.83 14.96 0.08
CA ILE A 134 3.76 16.42 0.02
C ILE A 134 2.34 16.91 0.23
N GLY A 135 2.22 17.93 1.08
CA GLY A 135 0.98 18.63 1.36
C GLY A 135 0.31 18.16 2.64
N SER A 136 -0.61 18.96 3.14
CA SER A 136 -1.46 18.61 4.30
C SER A 136 -2.85 18.15 3.85
N SER A 137 -2.91 17.51 2.68
CA SER A 137 -4.13 16.98 2.07
C SER A 137 -3.99 15.47 1.91
N ALA A 138 -5.09 14.74 2.12
CA ALA A 138 -5.17 13.30 1.88
C ALA A 138 -6.40 12.98 1.02
N GLY A 139 -6.36 11.84 0.34
CA GLY A 139 -7.53 11.23 -0.25
C GLY A 139 -8.28 10.40 0.80
N LEU A 140 -9.60 10.47 0.82
CA LEU A 140 -10.46 9.54 1.54
C LEU A 140 -11.21 8.69 0.53
N GLU A 141 -11.08 7.38 0.65
CA GLU A 141 -11.69 6.41 -0.25
C GLU A 141 -12.62 5.49 0.55
N LEU A 142 -13.81 5.22 0.01
CA LEU A 142 -14.76 4.29 0.61
C LEU A 142 -14.91 3.07 -0.31
N TYR A 143 -14.66 1.89 0.25
CA TYR A 143 -14.72 0.61 -0.43
C TYR A 143 -15.92 -0.20 0.04
N GLN A 144 -16.62 -0.83 -0.91
CA GLN A 144 -17.71 -1.76 -0.68
C GLN A 144 -17.29 -3.16 -1.11
N PHE A 145 -17.57 -4.17 -0.28
CA PHE A 145 -17.36 -5.56 -0.66
C PHE A 145 -18.59 -6.09 -1.40
N LYS A 146 -18.43 -6.51 -2.66
CA LYS A 146 -19.52 -7.10 -3.43
C LYS A 146 -19.01 -8.19 -4.35
N ARG A 147 -19.73 -9.33 -4.34
CA ARG A 147 -19.45 -10.47 -5.23
C ARG A 147 -18.01 -11.00 -5.13
N GLY A 148 -17.45 -11.00 -3.92
CA GLY A 148 -16.11 -11.52 -3.69
C GLY A 148 -14.98 -10.52 -3.94
N GLU A 149 -15.28 -9.25 -4.22
CA GLU A 149 -14.27 -8.22 -4.53
C GLU A 149 -14.61 -6.88 -3.87
N TRP A 150 -13.59 -6.06 -3.63
CA TRP A 150 -13.74 -4.69 -3.14
C TRP A 150 -13.89 -3.71 -4.30
N HIS A 151 -14.92 -2.85 -4.24
CA HIS A 151 -15.23 -1.83 -5.23
C HIS A 151 -15.08 -0.45 -4.61
N LEU A 152 -14.41 0.48 -5.30
CA LEU A 152 -14.37 1.88 -4.88
C LEU A 152 -15.76 2.51 -5.08
N ALA A 153 -16.46 2.80 -3.98
CA ALA A 153 -17.80 3.37 -4.00
C ALA A 153 -17.79 4.91 -4.00
N SER A 154 -16.73 5.53 -3.46
CA SER A 154 -16.57 6.98 -3.45
C SER A 154 -15.14 7.39 -3.11
N LYS A 155 -14.73 8.59 -3.54
CA LYS A 155 -13.46 9.21 -3.13
C LYS A 155 -13.58 10.72 -3.02
N ILE A 156 -12.85 11.33 -2.10
CA ILE A 156 -12.79 12.79 -1.93
C ILE A 156 -11.41 13.21 -1.39
N VAL A 157 -11.04 14.49 -1.54
CA VAL A 157 -9.84 15.05 -0.90
C VAL A 157 -10.24 15.76 0.40
N PHE A 158 -9.42 15.62 1.44
CA PHE A 158 -9.69 16.16 2.76
C PHE A 158 -8.40 16.56 3.51
N ARG A 159 -8.54 17.27 4.64
CA ARG A 159 -7.43 17.81 5.45
C ARG A 159 -7.38 16.90 6.67
N PRO A 160 -6.39 15.99 6.77
CA PRO A 160 -6.25 15.15 7.95
C PRO A 160 -6.14 16.00 9.20
N ASN A 161 -6.79 15.52 10.25
CA ASN A 161 -6.65 16.02 11.60
C ASN A 161 -6.55 14.77 12.48
N ASP A 162 -5.47 14.64 13.23
CA ASP A 162 -5.17 13.42 14.00
C ASP A 162 -6.24 13.11 15.05
N ASP A 163 -6.99 14.13 15.47
CA ASP A 163 -8.08 14.02 16.44
C ASP A 163 -9.43 13.60 15.83
N GLU A 164 -9.55 13.56 14.50
CA GLU A 164 -10.82 13.24 13.81
C GLU A 164 -10.87 11.79 13.31
N SER A 165 -12.02 11.15 13.47
CA SER A 165 -12.29 9.85 12.85
C SER A 165 -12.55 10.03 11.36
N LEU A 166 -12.17 9.04 10.55
CA LEU A 166 -12.53 9.05 9.12
C LEU A 166 -14.05 8.98 8.94
N LYS A 167 -14.76 8.36 9.88
CA LYS A 167 -16.23 8.27 9.88
C LYS A 167 -16.91 9.62 10.00
N ASP A 168 -16.29 10.62 10.64
CA ASP A 168 -16.88 11.95 10.78
C ASP A 168 -17.07 12.62 9.41
N ARG A 169 -16.38 12.11 8.38
CA ARG A 169 -16.51 12.54 6.99
C ARG A 169 -17.55 11.75 6.20
N LEU A 170 -18.08 10.66 6.73
CA LEU A 170 -19.20 9.93 6.15
C LEU A 170 -20.53 10.47 6.68
N VAL A 171 -21.27 11.18 5.83
CA VAL A 171 -22.53 11.82 6.22
C VAL A 171 -23.72 11.22 5.50
N LYS A 172 -24.83 11.06 6.21
CA LYS A 172 -26.11 10.60 5.65
C LYS A 172 -27.07 11.75 5.44
N LYS A 173 -27.51 11.98 4.20
CA LYS A 173 -28.51 13.02 3.85
C LYS A 173 -29.59 12.42 2.98
N ARG A 174 -30.86 12.60 3.37
CA ARG A 174 -32.05 12.14 2.61
C ARG A 174 -31.98 10.67 2.15
N GLY A 175 -31.47 9.79 3.03
CA GLY A 175 -31.34 8.36 2.76
C GLY A 175 -30.12 7.96 1.92
N LYS A 176 -29.30 8.90 1.47
CA LYS A 176 -28.05 8.67 0.74
C LYS A 176 -26.83 8.96 1.61
N PHE A 177 -25.70 8.34 1.28
CA PHE A 177 -24.42 8.56 1.94
C PHE A 177 -23.51 9.44 1.08
N TYR A 178 -22.68 10.25 1.73
CA TYR A 178 -21.73 11.16 1.10
C TYR A 178 -20.42 11.16 1.88
N LEU A 179 -19.30 11.28 1.17
CA LEU A 179 -18.03 11.68 1.77
C LEU A 179 -17.92 13.21 1.77
N LYS A 180 -17.44 13.77 2.88
CA LYS A 180 -17.22 15.20 3.10
C LYS A 180 -15.74 15.55 3.01
N GLY A 181 -15.42 16.57 2.22
CA GLY A 181 -14.07 17.05 2.01
C GLY A 181 -14.07 18.43 1.37
N TYR A 182 -13.10 18.69 0.50
CA TYR A 182 -13.00 19.94 -0.25
C TYR A 182 -12.47 19.72 -1.66
N LYS A 183 -12.64 20.76 -2.48
CA LYS A 183 -12.01 20.90 -3.78
C LYS A 183 -11.47 22.32 -3.96
N ALA A 184 -10.48 22.46 -4.83
CA ALA A 184 -10.03 23.76 -5.26
C ALA A 184 -11.03 24.36 -6.27
N PHE A 185 -11.48 25.59 -6.03
CA PHE A 185 -12.30 26.36 -6.96
C PHE A 185 -11.81 27.80 -6.97
N ASN A 186 -11.32 28.28 -8.12
CA ASN A 186 -10.74 29.62 -8.29
C ASN A 186 -9.60 29.96 -7.30
N GLY A 187 -8.84 28.95 -6.86
CA GLY A 187 -7.75 29.13 -5.90
C GLY A 187 -8.18 29.03 -4.43
N ASP A 188 -9.48 28.97 -4.16
CA ASP A 188 -10.03 28.78 -2.82
C ASP A 188 -10.39 27.33 -2.56
N GLU A 189 -10.33 26.91 -1.30
CA GLU A 189 -10.91 25.64 -0.85
C GLU A 189 -12.40 25.82 -0.56
N VAL A 190 -13.23 25.02 -1.24
CA VAL A 190 -14.67 24.99 -1.00
C VAL A 190 -15.08 23.60 -0.52
N GLU A 191 -16.00 23.55 0.45
CA GLU A 191 -16.58 22.29 0.93
C GLU A 191 -17.14 21.49 -0.26
N ASP A 192 -16.83 20.20 -0.29
CA ASP A 192 -17.31 19.28 -1.30
C ASP A 192 -17.97 18.06 -0.66
N LEU A 193 -18.98 17.53 -1.36
CA LEU A 193 -19.73 16.35 -0.95
C LEU A 193 -19.81 15.40 -2.14
N GLN A 194 -19.14 14.26 -2.03
CA GLN A 194 -19.18 13.23 -3.04
C GLN A 194 -20.18 12.14 -2.63
N GLU A 195 -21.18 11.88 -3.48
CA GLU A 195 -22.14 10.79 -3.24
C GLU A 195 -21.42 9.43 -3.22
N VAL A 196 -21.86 8.55 -2.33
CA VAL A 196 -21.39 7.17 -2.24
C VAL A 196 -22.30 6.28 -3.09
N PHE A 197 -21.71 5.60 -4.07
CA PHE A 197 -22.42 4.71 -4.98
C PHE A 197 -22.22 3.26 -4.57
N LEU A 198 -23.17 2.73 -3.79
CA LEU A 198 -23.19 1.33 -3.38
C LEU A 198 -23.86 0.48 -4.46
N VAL A 199 -23.15 -0.55 -4.92
CA VAL A 199 -23.62 -1.56 -5.86
C VAL A 199 -24.63 -2.47 -5.16
N LYS A 200 -25.76 -2.74 -5.81
CA LYS A 200 -26.79 -3.65 -5.30
C LYS A 200 -26.53 -5.10 -5.71
#